data_AF-A0A852BMJ7-F1
#
_entry.id   AF-A0A852BMJ7-F1
#
_cell.length_a   1.000
_cell.length_b   1.000
_cell.length_c   1.000
_cell.angle_alpha   90.00
_cell.angle_beta   90.00
_cell.angle_gamma   90.00
#
_symmetry.space_group_name_H-M   'P 1'
#
loop_
_entity.id
_entity.type
_entity.pdbx_description
1 polymer ?
#
loop_
_entity_poly.entity_id
_entity_poly.type
_entity_poly.pdbx_seq_one_letter_code
_entity_poly.pdbx_strand_id
1 'polypeptide(L)'
;MIQDKALHSSWVRKMKERQEKKLVQDLARQLQEGKQREREEKKRRREENIRRRLENERKAEIVQVIRNPLKLKRAKKKQLRRVEKRDTLALLQKTAARHKATPK
;
A
#
# COMPACT_ATOMS: atom_id res chain seq x y z
N MET A 1 22.53 -70.74 -2.55
CA MET A 1 21.99 -69.37 -2.70
C MET A 1 20.75 -69.25 -1.84
N ILE A 2 20.76 -68.39 -0.82
CA ILE A 2 19.58 -68.12 0.00
C ILE A 2 18.75 -67.07 -0.75
N GLN A 3 17.54 -67.43 -1.19
CA GLN A 3 16.61 -66.48 -1.78
C GLN A 3 15.89 -65.75 -0.64
N ASP A 4 16.19 -64.45 -0.50
CA ASP A 4 15.55 -63.60 0.49
C ASP A 4 14.06 -63.42 0.14
N LYS A 5 13.18 -63.59 1.14
CA LYS A 5 11.74 -63.40 0.93
C LYS A 5 11.49 -61.92 0.71
N ALA A 6 10.96 -61.55 -0.46
CA ALA A 6 10.60 -60.16 -0.74
C ALA A 6 9.70 -59.61 0.39
N LEU A 7 10.13 -58.50 0.99
CA LEU A 7 9.40 -57.80 2.04
C LEU A 7 8.11 -57.19 1.48
N HIS A 8 7.04 -57.97 1.46
CA HIS A 8 5.72 -57.51 1.07
C HIS A 8 5.10 -56.73 2.23
N SER A 9 4.95 -55.41 2.07
CA SER A 9 4.16 -54.63 3.01
C SER A 9 2.69 -55.00 2.90
N SER A 10 2.03 -55.18 4.05
CA SER A 10 0.60 -55.48 4.09
C SER A 10 -0.22 -54.33 3.47
N TRP A 11 -1.37 -54.66 2.89
CA TRP A 11 -2.26 -53.67 2.28
C TRP A 11 -2.63 -52.53 3.23
N VAL A 12 -2.84 -52.86 4.51
CA VAL A 12 -3.13 -51.89 5.58
C VAL A 12 -2.00 -50.88 5.74
N ARG A 13 -0.74 -51.33 5.70
CA ARG A 13 0.43 -50.46 5.77
C ARG A 13 0.51 -49.52 4.56
N LYS A 14 0.24 -50.04 3.36
CA LYS A 14 0.20 -49.22 2.12
C LYS A 14 -0.89 -48.16 2.18
N MET A 15 -2.06 -48.46 2.75
CA MET A 15 -3.13 -47.49 2.90
C MET A 15 -2.80 -46.42 3.94
N LYS A 16 -2.20 -46.80 5.07
CA LYS A 16 -1.72 -45.85 6.09
C LYS A 16 -0.70 -44.88 5.51
N GLU A 17 0.31 -45.37 4.79
CA GLU A 17 1.33 -44.53 4.15
C GLU A 17 0.74 -43.58 3.09
N ARG A 18 -0.27 -44.02 2.33
CA ARG A 18 -0.99 -43.13 1.39
C ARG A 18 -1.75 -42.03 2.11
N GLN A 19 -2.42 -42.36 3.21
CA GLN A 19 -3.17 -41.39 4.01
C GLN A 19 -2.25 -40.37 4.66
N GLU A 20 -1.13 -40.81 5.23
CA GLU A 20 -0.10 -39.92 5.80
C GLU A 20 0.50 -38.99 4.72
N LYS A 21 0.82 -39.52 3.54
CA LYS A 21 1.29 -38.70 2.41
C LYS A 21 0.27 -37.64 2.00
N LYS A 22 -1.02 -37.99 1.96
CA LYS A 22 -2.08 -37.03 1.64
C LYS A 22 -2.15 -35.92 2.68
N LEU A 23 -2.13 -36.25 3.97
CA LEU A 23 -2.17 -35.27 5.06
C LEU A 23 -0.96 -34.31 5.01
N VAL A 24 0.24 -34.83 4.74
CA VAL A 24 1.45 -33.99 4.60
C VAL A 24 1.35 -33.06 3.40
N GLN A 25 0.83 -33.54 2.26
CA GLN A 25 0.63 -32.71 1.07
C GLN A 25 -0.40 -31.61 1.30
N ASP A 26 -1.52 -31.94 1.97
CA ASP A 26 -2.56 -30.97 2.29
C ASP A 26 -2.03 -29.89 3.24
N LEU A 27 -1.27 -30.27 4.27
CA LEU A 27 -0.61 -29.32 5.18
C LEU A 27 0.41 -28.44 4.45
N ALA A 28 1.23 -29.02 3.58
CA ALA A 28 2.21 -28.26 2.80
C ALA A 28 1.52 -27.23 1.89
N ARG A 29 0.39 -27.60 1.27
CA ARG A 29 -0.42 -26.70 0.45
C ARG A 29 -0.99 -25.56 1.28
N GLN A 30 -1.58 -25.84 2.45
CA GLN A 30 -2.10 -24.82 3.36
C GLN A 30 -1.01 -23.82 3.79
N LEU A 31 0.21 -24.29 4.07
CA LEU A 31 1.33 -23.41 4.40
C LEU A 31 1.78 -22.54 3.23
N GLN A 32 1.78 -23.07 2.00
CA GLN A 32 2.10 -22.29 0.80
C GLN A 32 1.03 -21.23 0.53
N GLU A 33 -0.24 -21.59 0.61
CA GLU A 33 -1.36 -20.65 0.44
C GLU A 33 -1.31 -19.54 1.49
N GLY A 34 -1.04 -19.87 2.76
CA GLY A 34 -0.89 -18.88 3.82
C GLY A 34 0.22 -17.87 3.52
N LYS A 35 1.38 -18.34 3.06
CA LYS A 35 2.51 -17.48 2.66
C LYS A 35 2.16 -16.62 1.44
N GLN A 36 1.42 -17.16 0.47
CA GLN A 36 1.00 -16.40 -0.71
C GLN A 36 0.03 -15.29 -0.34
N ARG A 37 -1.00 -15.60 0.47
CA ARG A 37 -1.97 -14.60 0.96
C ARG A 37 -1.28 -13.47 1.73
N GLU A 38 -0.33 -13.80 2.61
CA GLU A 38 0.42 -12.78 3.36
C GLU A 38 1.23 -11.86 2.42
N ARG A 39 1.87 -12.43 1.39
CA ARG A 39 2.63 -11.66 0.39
C ARG A 39 1.71 -10.76 -0.43
N GLU A 40 0.57 -11.27 -0.86
CA GLU A 40 -0.44 -10.50 -1.61
C GLU A 40 -1.02 -9.37 -0.78
N GLU A 41 -1.32 -9.60 0.50
CA GLU A 41 -1.75 -8.54 1.40
C GLU A 41 -0.69 -7.46 1.60
N LYS A 42 0.57 -7.86 1.80
CA LYS A 42 1.69 -6.91 1.88
C LYS A 42 1.83 -6.10 0.59
N LYS A 43 1.65 -6.73 -0.57
CA LYS A 43 1.67 -6.06 -1.87
C LYS A 43 0.52 -5.05 -2.00
N ARG A 44 -0.71 -5.47 -1.69
CA ARG A 44 -1.91 -4.62 -1.69
C ARG A 44 -1.74 -3.41 -0.76
N ARG A 45 -1.22 -3.62 0.46
CA ARG A 45 -0.93 -2.52 1.41
C ARG A 45 0.10 -1.54 0.85
N ARG A 46 1.14 -2.03 0.17
CA ARG A 46 2.14 -1.16 -0.48
C ARG A 46 1.53 -0.35 -1.61
N GLU A 47 0.75 -0.99 -2.48
CA GLU A 47 0.05 -0.33 -3.59
C GLU A 47 -0.90 0.75 -3.08
N GLU A 48 -1.67 0.45 -2.03
CA GLU A 48 -2.56 1.43 -1.40
C GLU A 48 -1.79 2.59 -0.77
N ASN A 49 -0.68 2.31 -0.06
CA ASN A 49 0.15 3.36 0.51
C ASN A 49 0.80 4.25 -0.56
N ILE A 50 1.24 3.67 -1.67
CA ILE A 50 1.77 4.43 -2.82
C ILE A 50 0.66 5.29 -3.42
N ARG A 51 -0.53 4.73 -3.65
CA ARG A 51 -1.69 5.49 -4.14
C ARG A 51 -2.04 6.66 -3.21
N ARG A 52 -2.08 6.42 -1.90
CA ARG A 52 -2.31 7.47 -0.89
C ARG A 52 -1.23 8.55 -0.92
N ARG A 53 0.04 8.19 -1.13
CA ARG A 53 1.13 9.18 -1.30
C ARG A 53 0.93 10.03 -2.55
N LEU A 54 0.67 9.42 -3.69
CA LEU A 54 0.42 10.14 -4.95
C LEU A 54 -0.80 11.06 -4.85
N GLU A 55 -1.88 10.60 -4.23
CA GLU A 55 -3.06 11.44 -3.98
C GLU A 55 -2.77 12.57 -2.99
N ASN A 56 -1.95 12.32 -1.97
CA ASN A 56 -1.51 13.35 -1.03
C ASN A 56 -0.59 14.37 -1.69
N GLU A 57 0.28 13.97 -2.61
CA GLU A 57 1.12 14.88 -3.41
C GLU A 57 0.25 15.81 -4.26
N ARG A 58 -0.72 15.25 -5.00
CA ARG A 58 -1.70 16.03 -5.77
C ARG A 58 -2.51 16.98 -4.89
N LYS A 59 -2.92 16.54 -3.70
CA LYS A 59 -3.64 17.40 -2.74
C LYS A 59 -2.74 18.45 -2.09
N ALA A 60 -1.46 18.16 -1.88
CA ALA A 60 -0.49 19.09 -1.34
C ALA A 60 -0.13 20.20 -2.36
N GLU A 61 -0.24 19.91 -3.65
CA GLU A 61 -0.14 20.92 -4.71
C GLU A 61 -1.26 21.97 -4.61
N ILE A 62 -2.46 21.55 -4.19
CA ILE A 62 -3.60 22.45 -3.98
C ILE A 62 -3.43 23.19 -2.65
N VAL A 63 -2.72 24.31 -2.69
CA VAL A 63 -2.49 25.18 -1.52
C VAL A 63 -3.49 26.34 -1.45
N GLN A 64 -3.93 26.67 -0.24
CA GLN A 64 -4.71 27.88 0.01
C GLN A 64 -3.77 29.04 0.34
N VAL A 65 -3.78 30.08 -0.49
CA VAL A 65 -2.97 31.29 -0.24
C VAL A 65 -3.57 32.10 0.90
N ILE A 66 -2.79 32.33 1.96
CA ILE A 66 -3.18 33.16 3.10
C ILE A 66 -2.75 34.61 2.84
N ARG A 67 -3.68 35.44 2.38
CA ARG A 67 -3.41 36.86 2.07
C ARG A 67 -3.25 37.74 3.31
N ASN A 68 -3.93 37.42 4.41
CA ASN A 68 -3.91 38.22 5.63
C ASN A 68 -3.09 37.50 6.73
N PRO A 69 -1.95 38.06 7.17
CA PRO A 69 -1.08 37.45 8.16
C PRO A 69 -1.68 37.39 9.57
N LEU A 70 -2.66 38.25 9.91
CA LEU A 70 -3.35 38.20 11.20
C LEU A 70 -4.13 36.89 11.40
N LYS A 71 -4.50 36.20 10.30
CA LYS A 71 -5.14 34.89 10.36
C LYS A 71 -4.21 33.82 10.94
N LEU A 72 -2.89 33.95 10.77
CA LEU A 72 -1.91 33.03 11.37
C LEU A 72 -1.92 33.11 12.90
N LYS A 73 -2.09 34.32 13.45
CA LYS A 73 -2.15 34.53 14.90
C LYS A 73 -3.40 33.92 15.55
N ARG A 74 -4.48 33.73 14.78
CA ARG A 74 -5.74 33.13 15.24
C ARG A 74 -5.83 31.62 14.98
N ALA A 75 -4.90 31.06 14.21
CA ALA A 75 -4.91 29.65 13.85
C ALA A 75 -4.37 28.77 14.97
N LYS A 76 -4.83 27.51 15.03
CA LYS A 76 -4.32 26.53 16.02
C LYS A 76 -2.88 26.13 15.67
N LYS A 77 -2.06 25.85 16.69
CA LYS A 77 -0.64 25.44 16.53
C LYS A 77 -0.43 24.26 15.56
N LYS A 78 -1.37 23.31 15.49
CA LYS A 78 -1.32 22.17 14.56
C LYS A 78 -1.50 22.58 13.09
N GLN A 79 -2.30 23.61 12.81
CA GLN A 79 -2.54 24.12 11.45
C GLN A 79 -1.33 24.91 10.94
N LEU A 80 -0.67 25.67 11.82
CA LEU A 80 0.54 26.42 11.48
C LEU A 80 1.70 25.55 11.01
N ARG A 81 1.78 24.28 11.45
CA ARG A 81 2.80 23.31 10.99
C ARG A 81 2.71 22.98 9.50
N ARG A 82 1.57 23.25 8.86
CA ARG A 82 1.33 23.00 7.43
C ARG A 82 1.51 24.25 6.57
N VAL A 83 1.77 25.41 7.20
CA VAL A 83 1.91 26.68 6.49
C VAL A 83 3.35 26.82 6.02
N GLU A 84 3.53 26.97 4.72
CA GLU A 84 4.82 27.27 4.10
C GLU A 84 4.86 28.74 3.65
N LYS A 85 6.00 29.40 3.83
CA LYS A 85 6.23 30.74 3.27
C LYS A 85 6.68 30.58 1.83
N ARG A 86 5.77 30.75 0.88
CA ARG A 86 6.08 30.79 -0.56
C ARG A 86 5.76 32.18 -1.11
N ASP A 87 6.63 32.70 -1.97
CA ASP A 87 6.34 33.96 -2.66
C ASP A 87 5.39 33.70 -3.83
N THR A 88 4.17 34.23 -3.73
CA THR A 88 3.13 34.10 -4.76
C THR A 88 2.86 35.42 -5.50
N LEU A 89 3.66 36.47 -5.28
CA LEU A 89 3.45 37.81 -5.86
C LEU A 89 3.40 37.78 -7.39
N ALA A 90 4.29 37.02 -8.02
CA ALA A 90 4.35 36.90 -9.47
C ALA A 90 3.09 36.28 -10.09
N LEU A 91 2.47 35.29 -9.41
CA LEU A 91 1.20 34.68 -9.85
C LEU A 91 0.03 35.66 -9.69
N LEU A 92 0.04 36.47 -8.63
CA LEU A 92 -0.99 37.48 -8.37
C LEU A 92 -0.93 38.62 -9.39
N GLN A 93 0.28 39.07 -9.76
CA GLN A 93 0.48 40.09 -10.79
C GLN A 93 0.05 39.61 -12.18
N LYS A 94 0.40 38.35 -12.55
CA LYS A 94 -0.03 37.75 -13.82
C LYS A 94 -1.54 37.57 -13.92
N THR A 95 -2.20 37.16 -12.84
CA THR A 95 -3.68 37.02 -12.81
C THR A 95 -4.37 38.38 -12.91
N ALA A 96 -3.87 39.40 -12.21
CA ALA A 96 -4.38 40.76 -12.32
C ALA A 96 -4.20 41.35 -13.74
N ALA A 97 -3.07 41.09 -14.39
CA ALA A 97 -2.84 41.52 -15.77
C ALA A 97 -3.80 40.84 -16.76
N ARG A 98 -4.07 39.53 -16.60
CA ARG A 98 -5.05 38.80 -17.44
C ARG A 98 -6.47 39.35 -17.30
N HIS A 99 -6.93 39.59 -16.07
CA HIS A 99 -8.26 40.17 -15.84
C HIS A 99 -8.42 41.59 -16.39
N LYS A 100 -7.33 42.37 -16.44
CA LYS A 100 -7.33 43.70 -17.08
C LYS A 100 -7.32 43.61 -18.61
N ALA A 101 -6.76 42.55 -19.18
CA ALA A 101 -6.65 42.33 -20.62
C ALA A 101 -7.90 41.69 -21.25
N THR A 102 -8.79 41.07 -20.46
CA THR A 102 -10.10 40.60 -20.93
C THR A 102 -11.11 41.75 -20.85
N PRO A 103 -11.55 42.34 -21.98
CA PRO A 103 -12.66 43.29 -21.96
C PRO A 103 -13.95 42.55 -21.59
N LYS A 104 -14.84 43.25 -20.88
CA LYS A 104 -16.19 42.76 -20.53
C LYS A 104 -17.04 42.52 -21.76
#